data_AF-A0A971SRK7-F1
#
_entry.id   AF-A0A971SRK7-F1
#
_cell.length_a   1.000
_cell.length_b   1.000
_cell.length_c   1.000
_cell.angle_alpha   90.00
_cell.angle_beta   90.00
_cell.angle_gamma   90.00
#
_symmetry.space_group_name_H-M   'P 1'
#
loop_
_entity.id
_entity.type
_entity.pdbx_description
1 polymer ?
#
loop_
_entity_poly.entity_id
_entity_poly.type
_entity_poly.pdbx_seq_one_letter_code
_entity_poly.pdbx_strand_id
1 'polypeptide(L)'
;MREKIAKLINLIRGMEDAPVKETHPEYYGLECVVTDDMADVALGMRLREYMGVPEIAKNCGKSEEETHDLLLQLEDVGVIESKVENGVEEFVLIIFVPGVFELMVTNSTQVEKYPQIGRAFEEYTKIRMGKLVPNVPRGYGPMRVIPVQTAIDGTSRVASYEELSYWLDKYDPSIGVTDCECRITRRIMGEGCGHLEKDMCIMVGHTAESCIRTGKARRITKQEALDILKTAEENGLMHQVTNIDGTDKIFGICNCCRCSCLALRTSQYFNTPNLSNNNFVARIDAEKCTACGQCVETCPGDALRMGQKICAKEIPESPERITPDDHEWGRDKWDVDYRDNRHTIDQMGTSPCKTTCPAHIAVQGYIKLAAQGKYMEALELIKKENPLPAVCGRICPHPCEDDCTRGCFDDPVAIDDIKRFIADQELRAENRFIPKKLHDYSDKKVAIIGSGPAGLSCAYYLALDNYSVTVFEKEEKLGGMLTLGIPSFRLEKDVV
;
A
#
# COMPACT_ATOMS: atom_id res chain seq x y z
N MET A 1 16.84 -24.59 23.09
CA MET A 1 15.89 -24.71 21.97
C MET A 1 14.88 -25.79 22.31
N ARG A 2 13.58 -25.50 22.23
CA ARG A 2 12.51 -26.45 22.51
C ARG A 2 12.32 -27.40 21.33
N GLU A 3 12.47 -28.69 21.56
CA GLU A 3 12.50 -29.71 20.50
C GLU A 3 11.17 -29.81 19.75
N LYS A 4 10.04 -29.73 20.46
CA LYS A 4 8.69 -29.80 19.87
C LYS A 4 8.40 -28.64 18.94
N ILE A 5 8.81 -27.44 19.32
CA ILE A 5 8.71 -26.23 18.48
C ILE A 5 9.54 -26.39 17.20
N ALA A 6 10.78 -26.91 17.30
CA ALA A 6 11.60 -27.18 16.12
C ALA A 6 10.97 -28.21 15.18
N LYS A 7 10.32 -29.25 15.72
CA LYS A 7 9.56 -30.24 14.92
C LYS A 7 8.35 -29.61 14.23
N LEU A 8 7.57 -28.79 14.96
CA LEU A 8 6.41 -28.10 14.42
C LEU A 8 6.81 -27.14 13.28
N ILE A 9 7.90 -26.41 13.43
CA ILE A 9 8.44 -25.54 12.38
C ILE A 9 8.75 -26.34 11.11
N ASN A 10 9.37 -27.51 11.23
CA ASN A 10 9.68 -28.34 10.07
C ASN A 10 8.40 -28.85 9.38
N LEU A 11 7.35 -29.16 10.15
CA LEU A 11 6.03 -29.50 9.60
C LEU A 11 5.43 -28.31 8.84
N ILE A 12 5.39 -27.12 9.44
CA ILE A 12 4.80 -25.90 8.85
C ILE A 12 5.56 -25.42 7.60
N ARG A 13 6.89 -25.58 7.56
CA ARG A 13 7.71 -25.22 6.38
C ARG A 13 7.30 -26.01 5.13
N GLY A 14 6.78 -27.23 5.28
CA GLY A 14 6.32 -28.09 4.19
C GLY A 14 7.40 -28.53 3.19
N MET A 15 8.67 -28.24 3.46
CA MET A 15 9.79 -28.61 2.60
C MET A 15 11.08 -28.82 3.41
N GLU A 16 12.00 -29.61 2.86
CA GLU A 16 13.33 -29.79 3.44
C GLU A 16 14.10 -28.45 3.42
N ASP A 17 14.55 -28.04 4.60
CA ASP A 17 15.34 -26.82 4.79
C ASP A 17 16.43 -27.10 5.83
N ALA A 18 17.35 -26.15 6.01
CA ALA A 18 18.41 -26.24 7.00
C ALA A 18 17.84 -26.48 8.43
N PRO A 19 18.60 -27.18 9.30
CA PRO A 19 18.20 -27.40 10.69
C PRO A 19 17.78 -26.11 11.37
N VAL A 20 16.68 -26.17 12.11
CA VAL A 20 16.14 -25.02 12.86
C VAL A 20 17.16 -24.58 13.91
N LYS A 21 17.36 -23.26 14.02
CA LYS A 21 18.20 -22.62 15.05
C LYS A 21 17.39 -21.60 15.80
N GLU A 22 17.78 -21.27 17.03
CA GLU A 22 17.09 -20.25 17.84
C GLU A 22 17.12 -18.86 17.21
N THR A 23 18.12 -18.59 16.36
CA THR A 23 18.25 -17.34 15.62
C THR A 23 17.36 -17.27 14.37
N HIS A 24 16.64 -18.35 14.01
CA HIS A 24 15.77 -18.34 12.85
C HIS A 24 14.42 -17.68 13.17
N PRO A 25 13.87 -16.85 12.27
CA PRO A 25 12.63 -16.12 12.50
C PRO A 25 11.42 -17.00 12.79
N GLU A 26 11.27 -18.11 12.07
CA GLU A 26 10.24 -19.12 12.33
C GLU A 26 10.34 -19.74 13.73
N TYR A 27 11.51 -19.72 14.37
CA TYR A 27 11.68 -20.21 15.75
C TYR A 27 11.34 -19.14 16.77
N TYR A 28 12.05 -18.00 16.78
CA TYR A 28 11.84 -16.99 17.81
C TYR A 28 10.47 -16.30 17.68
N GLY A 29 9.87 -16.30 16.49
CA GLY A 29 8.50 -15.84 16.28
C GLY A 29 7.47 -16.80 16.89
N LEU A 30 7.65 -18.11 16.73
CA LEU A 30 6.67 -19.12 17.18
C LEU A 30 6.83 -19.46 18.68
N GLU A 31 8.06 -19.58 19.16
CA GLU A 31 8.35 -20.08 20.52
C GLU A 31 7.73 -19.22 21.61
N CYS A 32 7.62 -17.91 21.36
CA CYS A 32 7.19 -16.93 22.35
C CYS A 32 5.69 -16.99 22.67
N VAL A 33 4.90 -17.68 21.84
CA VAL A 33 3.45 -17.81 22.01
C VAL A 33 2.95 -19.26 21.98
N VAL A 34 3.74 -20.21 21.45
CA VAL A 34 3.33 -21.62 21.37
C VAL A 34 3.95 -22.44 22.51
N THR A 35 3.11 -23.06 23.34
CA THR A 35 3.54 -23.99 24.41
C THR A 35 3.87 -25.39 23.88
N ASP A 36 4.49 -26.23 24.70
CA ASP A 36 4.87 -27.59 24.27
C ASP A 36 3.63 -28.48 24.08
N ASP A 37 2.56 -28.24 24.85
CA ASP A 37 1.27 -28.91 24.68
C ASP A 37 0.55 -28.47 23.42
N MET A 38 0.57 -27.18 23.10
CA MET A 38 0.08 -26.67 21.82
C MET A 38 0.85 -27.30 20.66
N ALA A 39 2.18 -27.41 20.78
CA ALA A 39 3.01 -28.01 19.75
C ALA A 39 2.70 -29.51 19.55
N ASP A 40 2.41 -30.26 20.62
CA ASP A 40 2.00 -31.67 20.51
C ASP A 40 0.70 -31.82 19.73
N VAL A 41 -0.29 -30.97 19.99
CA VAL A 41 -1.58 -30.98 19.28
C VAL A 41 -1.38 -30.61 17.81
N ALA A 42 -0.62 -29.55 17.52
CA ALA A 42 -0.34 -29.13 16.14
C ALA A 42 0.47 -30.19 15.35
N LEU A 43 1.36 -30.93 16.02
CA LEU A 43 2.09 -32.06 15.42
C LEU A 43 1.20 -33.27 15.13
N GLY A 44 0.03 -33.37 15.78
CA GLY A 44 -1.01 -34.36 15.47
C GLY A 44 -1.84 -34.02 14.23
N MET A 45 -1.66 -32.84 13.65
CA MET A 45 -2.37 -32.36 12.45
C MET A 45 -1.57 -32.63 11.16
N ARG A 46 -2.26 -32.55 10.02
CA ARG A 46 -1.66 -32.58 8.69
C ARG A 46 -1.67 -31.18 8.08
N LEU A 47 -0.54 -30.78 7.48
CA LEU A 47 -0.39 -29.46 6.87
C LEU A 47 -1.40 -29.28 5.72
N ARG A 48 -2.17 -28.19 5.76
CA ARG A 48 -3.20 -27.82 4.77
C ARG A 48 -4.35 -28.82 4.60
N GLU A 49 -4.58 -29.68 5.59
CA GLU A 49 -5.74 -30.57 5.63
C GLU A 49 -6.63 -30.22 6.85
N TYR A 50 -7.94 -30.11 6.61
CA TYR A 50 -8.91 -29.95 7.68
C TYR A 50 -9.10 -31.27 8.43
N MET A 51 -9.09 -31.20 9.76
CA MET A 51 -9.22 -32.35 10.64
C MET A 51 -10.15 -32.01 11.81
N GLY A 52 -10.99 -32.96 12.20
CA GLY A 52 -11.85 -32.83 13.38
C GLY A 52 -11.11 -33.12 14.68
N VAL A 53 -11.62 -32.60 15.79
CA VAL A 53 -11.06 -32.80 17.14
C VAL A 53 -10.81 -34.28 17.48
N PRO A 54 -11.72 -35.24 17.21
CA PRO A 54 -11.49 -36.64 17.59
C PRO A 54 -10.30 -37.28 16.87
N GLU A 55 -10.05 -36.89 15.62
CA GLU A 55 -8.90 -37.38 14.85
C GLU A 55 -7.58 -36.83 15.41
N ILE A 56 -7.55 -35.51 15.69
CA ILE A 56 -6.36 -34.83 16.22
C ILE A 56 -6.04 -35.37 17.64
N ALA A 57 -7.06 -35.55 18.48
CA ALA A 57 -6.92 -36.07 19.83
C ALA A 57 -6.30 -37.48 19.83
N LYS A 58 -6.76 -38.34 18.91
CA LYS A 58 -6.19 -39.67 18.68
C LYS A 58 -4.72 -39.60 18.24
N ASN A 59 -4.37 -38.65 17.37
CA ASN A 59 -3.01 -38.53 16.84
C ASN A 59 -2.00 -38.01 17.88
N CYS A 60 -2.42 -37.10 18.76
CA CYS A 60 -1.55 -36.57 19.82
C CYS A 60 -1.65 -37.32 21.16
N GLY A 61 -2.61 -38.25 21.30
CA GLY A 61 -2.80 -39.06 22.51
C GLY A 61 -3.38 -38.29 23.70
N LYS A 62 -4.11 -37.20 23.45
CA LYS A 62 -4.80 -36.38 24.46
C LYS A 62 -6.32 -36.65 24.47
N SER A 63 -7.01 -36.15 25.49
CA SER A 63 -8.49 -36.20 25.50
C SER A 63 -9.07 -35.23 24.47
N GLU A 64 -10.30 -35.48 24.00
CA GLU A 64 -10.96 -34.56 23.04
C GLU A 64 -11.16 -33.16 23.62
N GLU A 65 -11.49 -33.06 24.92
CA GLU A 65 -11.66 -31.79 25.64
C GLU A 65 -10.34 -31.00 25.70
N GLU A 66 -9.27 -31.64 26.18
CA GLU A 66 -7.93 -31.02 26.22
C GLU A 66 -7.43 -30.64 24.82
N THR A 67 -7.69 -31.48 23.82
CA THR A 67 -7.30 -31.20 22.43
C THR A 67 -8.05 -29.98 21.89
N HIS A 68 -9.35 -29.88 22.15
CA HIS A 68 -10.16 -28.75 21.71
C HIS A 68 -9.68 -27.43 22.33
N ASP A 69 -9.44 -27.41 23.65
CA ASP A 69 -8.94 -26.23 24.35
C ASP A 69 -7.59 -25.76 23.80
N LEU A 70 -6.68 -26.69 23.47
CA LEU A 70 -5.39 -26.37 22.87
C LEU A 70 -5.50 -25.93 21.41
N LEU A 71 -6.45 -26.46 20.64
CA LEU A 71 -6.75 -26.00 19.28
C LEU A 71 -7.29 -24.56 19.29
N LEU A 72 -8.19 -24.22 20.21
CA LEU A 72 -8.69 -22.86 20.36
C LEU A 72 -7.55 -21.89 20.72
N GLN A 73 -6.62 -22.30 21.57
CA GLN A 73 -5.45 -21.47 21.88
C GLN A 73 -4.50 -21.34 20.68
N LEU A 74 -4.25 -22.42 19.93
CA LEU A 74 -3.45 -22.39 18.70
C LEU A 74 -4.05 -21.45 17.63
N GLU A 75 -5.38 -21.44 17.52
CA GLU A 75 -6.12 -20.55 16.62
C GLU A 75 -6.03 -19.10 17.10
N ASP A 76 -6.16 -18.86 18.41
CA ASP A 76 -6.03 -17.53 19.01
C ASP A 76 -4.64 -16.91 18.78
N VAL A 77 -3.58 -17.70 18.94
CA VAL A 77 -2.21 -17.24 18.66
C VAL A 77 -1.93 -17.12 17.15
N GLY A 78 -2.74 -17.74 16.29
CA GLY A 78 -2.67 -17.61 14.82
C GLY A 78 -1.85 -18.69 14.11
N VAL A 79 -1.69 -19.87 14.70
CA VAL A 79 -0.94 -20.99 14.08
C VAL A 79 -1.83 -21.86 13.19
N ILE A 80 -3.12 -21.91 13.51
CA ILE A 80 -4.12 -22.69 12.79
C ILE A 80 -5.33 -21.82 12.47
N GLU A 81 -6.15 -22.30 11.54
CA GLU A 81 -7.48 -21.77 11.26
C GLU A 81 -8.53 -22.85 11.53
N SER A 82 -9.78 -22.44 11.59
CA SER A 82 -10.93 -23.34 11.69
C SER A 82 -11.98 -23.04 10.65
N LYS A 83 -12.88 -24.01 10.45
CA LYS A 83 -14.16 -23.81 9.79
C LYS A 83 -15.24 -24.58 10.55
N VAL A 84 -16.47 -24.15 10.38
CA VAL A 84 -17.64 -24.89 10.84
C VAL A 84 -18.51 -25.20 9.63
N GLU A 85 -18.58 -26.47 9.25
CA GLU A 85 -19.42 -26.95 8.15
C GLU A 85 -20.40 -27.99 8.69
N ASN A 86 -21.69 -27.81 8.41
CA ASN A 86 -22.76 -28.71 8.86
C ASN A 86 -22.77 -28.98 10.38
N GLY A 87 -22.33 -27.99 11.19
CA GLY A 87 -22.23 -28.10 12.64
C GLY A 87 -21.02 -28.87 13.15
N VAL A 88 -20.12 -29.30 12.25
CA VAL A 88 -18.85 -29.93 12.59
C VAL A 88 -17.74 -28.90 12.50
N GLU A 89 -17.00 -28.76 13.59
CA GLU A 89 -15.82 -27.91 13.66
C GLU A 89 -14.58 -28.68 13.22
N GLU A 90 -13.87 -28.13 12.25
CA GLU A 90 -12.63 -28.69 11.73
C GLU A 90 -11.53 -27.63 11.76
N PHE A 91 -10.30 -28.07 12.00
CA PHE A 91 -9.12 -27.21 12.13
C PHE A 91 -8.10 -27.55 11.06
N VAL A 92 -7.35 -26.55 10.59
CA VAL A 92 -6.30 -26.72 9.59
C VAL A 92 -5.02 -26.04 10.04
N LEU A 93 -3.91 -26.78 9.94
CA LEU A 93 -2.57 -26.22 10.10
C LEU A 93 -2.15 -25.57 8.78
N ILE A 94 -1.77 -24.30 8.82
CA ILE A 94 -1.42 -23.52 7.63
C ILE A 94 0.10 -23.31 7.53
N ILE A 95 0.56 -22.82 6.38
CA ILE A 95 1.98 -22.48 6.16
C ILE A 95 2.33 -21.15 6.83
N PHE A 96 3.62 -20.85 6.95
CA PHE A 96 4.06 -19.61 7.58
C PHE A 96 3.62 -18.32 6.86
N VAL A 97 3.68 -18.30 5.52
CA VAL A 97 3.35 -17.14 4.69
C VAL A 97 2.81 -17.57 3.32
N PRO A 98 1.67 -17.04 2.87
CA PRO A 98 0.64 -16.39 3.70
C PRO A 98 0.02 -17.40 4.68
N GLY A 99 -0.10 -17.02 5.95
CA GLY A 99 -0.72 -17.83 6.98
C GLY A 99 -0.28 -17.42 8.39
N VAL A 100 0.52 -18.28 9.04
CA VAL A 100 0.82 -18.18 10.48
C VAL A 100 1.28 -16.78 10.88
N PHE A 101 2.22 -16.16 10.15
CA PHE A 101 2.72 -14.85 10.54
C PHE A 101 1.69 -13.73 10.34
N GLU A 102 0.90 -13.77 9.28
CA GLU A 102 -0.21 -12.84 9.05
C GLU A 102 -1.22 -12.91 10.21
N LEU A 103 -1.63 -14.11 10.61
CA LEU A 103 -2.59 -14.29 11.70
C LEU A 103 -2.02 -13.93 13.07
N MET A 104 -0.74 -14.24 13.32
CA MET A 104 -0.05 -13.87 14.56
C MET A 104 0.07 -12.35 14.71
N VAL A 105 0.33 -11.62 13.62
CA VAL A 105 0.46 -10.15 13.63
C VAL A 105 -0.91 -9.47 13.68
N THR A 106 -1.93 -10.04 13.04
CA THR A 106 -3.31 -9.52 13.11
C THR A 106 -3.82 -9.51 14.55
N ASN A 107 -3.35 -10.42 15.40
CA ASN A 107 -3.53 -10.31 16.85
C ASN A 107 -2.68 -9.16 17.42
N SER A 108 -3.23 -7.94 17.35
CA SER A 108 -2.55 -6.71 17.76
C SER A 108 -2.03 -6.79 19.21
N THR A 109 -2.84 -7.30 20.14
CA THR A 109 -2.44 -7.43 21.56
C THR A 109 -1.24 -8.37 21.73
N GLN A 110 -1.21 -9.47 20.97
CA GLN A 110 -0.09 -10.41 20.97
C GLN A 110 1.19 -9.78 20.44
N VAL A 111 1.14 -9.12 19.28
CA VAL A 111 2.34 -8.55 18.65
C VAL A 111 2.88 -7.34 19.43
N GLU A 112 2.04 -6.57 20.12
CA GLU A 112 2.50 -5.52 21.05
C GLU A 112 3.23 -6.11 22.27
N LYS A 113 2.78 -7.27 22.76
CA LYS A 113 3.43 -7.98 23.87
C LYS A 113 4.72 -8.68 23.44
N TYR A 114 4.75 -9.21 22.22
CA TYR A 114 5.85 -9.97 21.65
C TYR A 114 6.28 -9.37 20.29
N PRO A 115 6.92 -8.18 20.29
CA PRO A 115 7.26 -7.45 19.07
C PRO A 115 8.22 -8.21 18.15
N GLN A 116 8.93 -9.22 18.66
CA GLN A 116 9.76 -10.11 17.83
C GLN A 116 8.95 -10.86 16.75
N ILE A 117 7.63 -11.02 16.90
CA ILE A 117 6.76 -11.64 15.89
C ILE A 117 6.77 -10.82 14.59
N GLY A 118 6.64 -9.49 14.68
CA GLY A 118 6.70 -8.62 13.50
C GLY A 118 8.06 -8.70 12.80
N ARG A 119 9.14 -8.71 13.59
CA ARG A 119 10.50 -8.91 13.06
C ARG A 119 10.65 -10.28 12.39
N ALA A 120 10.11 -11.34 13.00
CA ALA A 120 10.13 -12.69 12.44
C ALA A 120 9.42 -12.74 11.08
N PHE A 121 8.23 -12.12 10.98
CA PHE A 121 7.49 -12.05 9.74
C PHE A 121 8.31 -11.36 8.63
N GLU A 122 8.93 -10.23 8.94
CA GLU A 122 9.76 -9.46 8.00
C GLU A 122 10.98 -10.23 7.50
N GLU A 123 11.71 -10.88 8.42
CA GLU A 123 12.92 -11.65 8.12
C GLU A 123 12.60 -12.96 7.40
N TYR A 124 11.58 -13.69 7.87
CA TYR A 124 11.17 -14.96 7.28
C TYR A 124 10.73 -14.78 5.83
N THR A 125 9.89 -13.78 5.55
CA THR A 125 9.46 -13.46 4.19
C THR A 125 10.63 -13.16 3.26
N LYS A 126 11.65 -12.41 3.72
CA LYS A 126 12.88 -12.18 2.94
C LYS A 126 13.63 -13.47 2.65
N ILE A 127 13.85 -14.31 3.67
CA ILE A 127 14.60 -15.57 3.52
C ILE A 127 13.88 -16.52 2.55
N ARG A 128 12.57 -16.68 2.72
CA ARG A 128 11.78 -17.61 1.91
C ARG A 128 11.64 -17.14 0.48
N MET A 129 11.29 -15.86 0.27
CA MET A 129 11.16 -15.32 -1.08
C MET A 129 12.51 -15.28 -1.78
N GLY A 130 13.60 -14.96 -1.09
CA GLY A 130 14.95 -15.02 -1.67
C GLY A 130 15.35 -16.38 -2.22
N LYS A 131 14.84 -17.49 -1.65
CA LYS A 131 15.04 -18.85 -2.18
C LYS A 131 14.10 -19.17 -3.36
N LEU A 132 12.89 -18.61 -3.33
CA LEU A 132 11.84 -18.91 -4.28
C LEU A 132 12.01 -18.12 -5.59
N VAL A 133 12.41 -16.85 -5.50
CA VAL A 133 12.52 -15.87 -6.61
C VAL A 133 13.13 -16.45 -7.89
N PRO A 134 14.29 -17.15 -7.89
CA PRO A 134 14.91 -17.63 -9.12
C PRO A 134 14.09 -18.73 -9.84
N ASN A 135 13.11 -19.32 -9.15
CA ASN A 135 12.41 -20.52 -9.59
C ASN A 135 10.91 -20.28 -9.80
N VAL A 136 10.40 -19.06 -9.67
CA VAL A 136 8.96 -18.77 -9.88
C VAL A 136 8.70 -18.47 -11.35
N PRO A 137 7.96 -19.33 -12.08
CA PRO A 137 7.56 -19.02 -13.45
C PRO A 137 6.58 -17.85 -13.50
N ARG A 138 6.50 -17.19 -14.65
CA ARG A 138 5.51 -16.13 -14.89
C ARG A 138 4.09 -16.63 -14.60
N GLY A 139 3.35 -15.88 -13.78
CA GLY A 139 1.96 -16.19 -13.40
C GLY A 139 1.79 -17.11 -12.20
N TYR A 140 2.88 -17.66 -11.65
CA TYR A 140 2.86 -18.54 -10.46
C TYR A 140 3.32 -17.81 -9.19
N GLY A 141 3.33 -16.48 -9.22
CA GLY A 141 3.61 -15.66 -8.04
C GLY A 141 2.65 -15.97 -6.90
N PRO A 142 3.09 -15.87 -5.62
CA PRO A 142 2.25 -16.15 -4.48
C PRO A 142 1.12 -15.12 -4.30
N MET A 143 1.31 -13.93 -4.86
CA MET A 143 0.33 -12.85 -4.88
C MET A 143 0.04 -12.46 -6.32
N ARG A 144 -1.15 -11.91 -6.54
CA ARG A 144 -1.57 -11.33 -7.81
C ARG A 144 -2.15 -9.96 -7.58
N VAL A 145 -1.68 -8.97 -8.33
CA VAL A 145 -2.29 -7.63 -8.35
C VAL A 145 -3.63 -7.71 -9.08
N ILE A 146 -4.68 -7.15 -8.50
CA ILE A 146 -5.99 -7.05 -9.15
C ILE A 146 -6.16 -5.59 -9.61
N PRO A 147 -6.51 -5.33 -10.89
CA PRO A 147 -6.74 -3.97 -11.36
C PRO A 147 -7.97 -3.36 -10.68
N VAL A 148 -8.00 -2.02 -10.60
CA VAL A 148 -9.22 -1.29 -10.27
C VAL A 148 -10.27 -1.64 -11.32
N GLN A 149 -11.42 -2.18 -10.89
CA GLN A 149 -12.37 -2.81 -11.80
C GLN A 149 -12.92 -1.83 -12.84
N THR A 150 -13.11 -0.56 -12.51
CA THR A 150 -13.54 0.48 -13.47
C THR A 150 -12.53 0.72 -14.60
N ALA A 151 -11.26 0.37 -14.41
CA ALA A 151 -10.22 0.49 -15.45
C ALA A 151 -10.34 -0.59 -16.54
N ILE A 152 -11.12 -1.65 -16.29
CA ILE A 152 -11.34 -2.78 -17.23
C ILE A 152 -12.80 -2.95 -17.63
N ASP A 153 -13.70 -2.11 -17.09
CA ASP A 153 -15.12 -2.06 -17.39
C ASP A 153 -15.32 -1.69 -18.88
N GLY A 154 -15.78 -2.67 -19.68
CA GLY A 154 -15.89 -2.56 -21.13
C GLY A 154 -14.95 -3.44 -21.95
N THR A 155 -14.05 -4.20 -21.32
CA THR A 155 -13.29 -5.25 -22.02
C THR A 155 -14.14 -6.51 -22.20
N SER A 156 -14.20 -7.06 -23.41
CA SER A 156 -15.08 -8.20 -23.75
C SER A 156 -14.62 -9.57 -23.22
N ARG A 157 -13.52 -9.62 -22.46
CA ARG A 157 -12.86 -10.85 -21.99
C ARG A 157 -12.29 -10.70 -20.57
N VAL A 158 -13.08 -10.21 -19.61
CA VAL A 158 -12.65 -10.26 -18.21
C VAL A 158 -12.90 -11.67 -17.67
N ALA A 159 -11.85 -12.32 -17.17
CA ALA A 159 -12.03 -13.51 -16.36
C ALA A 159 -12.51 -13.06 -14.98
N SER A 160 -13.62 -13.63 -14.49
CA SER A 160 -14.26 -13.17 -13.25
C SER A 160 -13.33 -13.14 -12.04
N TYR A 161 -12.34 -14.02 -11.98
CA TYR A 161 -11.32 -14.06 -10.93
C TYR A 161 -10.37 -12.84 -10.91
N GLU A 162 -10.39 -11.98 -11.92
CA GLU A 162 -9.67 -10.70 -11.98
C GLU A 162 -10.53 -9.52 -11.46
N GLU A 163 -11.72 -9.79 -10.92
CA GLU A 163 -12.64 -8.78 -10.39
C GLU A 163 -12.78 -8.94 -8.88
N LEU A 164 -12.58 -7.86 -8.13
CA LEU A 164 -12.78 -7.90 -6.67
C LEU A 164 -14.25 -8.16 -6.32
N SER A 165 -15.18 -7.62 -7.09
CA SER A 165 -16.62 -7.87 -6.90
C SER A 165 -16.98 -9.35 -6.98
N TYR A 166 -16.39 -10.11 -7.91
CA TYR A 166 -16.57 -11.56 -8.02
C TYR A 166 -16.16 -12.28 -6.73
N TRP A 167 -14.99 -11.94 -6.18
CA TRP A 167 -14.51 -12.55 -4.93
C TRP A 167 -15.42 -12.21 -3.76
N LEU A 168 -15.85 -10.94 -3.65
CA LEU A 168 -16.78 -10.54 -2.60
C LEU A 168 -18.14 -11.22 -2.75
N ASP A 169 -18.66 -11.39 -3.96
CA ASP A 169 -19.90 -12.14 -4.22
C ASP A 169 -19.79 -13.61 -3.84
N LYS A 170 -18.66 -14.23 -4.16
CA LYS A 170 -18.41 -15.63 -3.87
C LYS A 170 -18.38 -15.92 -2.38
N TYR A 171 -17.80 -15.02 -1.59
CA TYR A 171 -17.59 -15.26 -0.16
C TYR A 171 -18.63 -14.60 0.74
N ASP A 172 -19.59 -13.83 0.22
CA ASP A 172 -20.67 -13.28 1.05
C ASP A 172 -21.48 -14.41 1.72
N PRO A 173 -21.75 -14.36 3.04
CA PRO A 173 -21.48 -13.28 4.00
C PRO A 173 -20.16 -13.43 4.81
N SER A 174 -19.32 -14.40 4.47
CA SER A 174 -18.03 -14.70 5.11
C SER A 174 -16.92 -13.72 4.69
N ILE A 175 -17.12 -12.46 5.04
CA ILE A 175 -16.19 -11.34 4.76
C ILE A 175 -15.84 -10.66 6.08
N GLY A 176 -14.55 -10.58 6.38
CA GLY A 176 -14.01 -9.94 7.58
C GLY A 176 -12.97 -8.89 7.23
N VAL A 177 -13.01 -7.74 7.89
CA VAL A 177 -11.95 -6.73 7.78
C VAL A 177 -10.97 -6.87 8.94
N THR A 178 -9.69 -6.77 8.62
CA THR A 178 -8.57 -6.76 9.56
C THR A 178 -7.74 -5.51 9.38
N ASP A 179 -6.95 -5.20 10.40
CA ASP A 179 -5.86 -4.25 10.27
C ASP A 179 -4.80 -4.79 9.28
N CYS A 180 -4.03 -3.89 8.66
CA CYS A 180 -2.97 -4.28 7.75
C CYS A 180 -1.75 -4.81 8.50
N GLU A 181 -1.54 -6.12 8.44
CA GLU A 181 -0.47 -6.85 9.09
C GLU A 181 0.94 -6.36 8.68
N CYS A 182 1.09 -5.94 7.42
CA CYS A 182 2.33 -5.36 6.92
C CYS A 182 2.64 -3.98 7.54
N ARG A 183 1.60 -3.15 7.79
CA ARG A 183 1.74 -1.82 8.41
C ARG A 183 2.01 -1.95 9.91
N ILE A 184 1.30 -2.86 10.59
CA ILE A 184 1.56 -3.22 12.00
C ILE A 184 3.03 -3.64 12.18
N THR A 185 3.49 -4.58 11.35
CA THR A 185 4.87 -5.07 11.39
C THR A 185 5.88 -3.93 11.32
N ARG A 186 5.71 -3.02 10.35
CA ARG A 186 6.61 -1.88 10.18
C ARG A 186 6.53 -0.89 11.33
N ARG A 187 5.34 -0.60 11.84
CA ARG A 187 5.15 0.29 13.01
C ARG A 187 5.89 -0.24 14.23
N ILE A 188 5.74 -1.53 14.54
CA ILE A 188 6.38 -2.17 15.70
C ILE A 188 7.90 -2.19 15.56
N MET A 189 8.41 -2.27 14.33
CA MET A 189 9.85 -2.14 14.04
C MET A 189 10.36 -0.68 14.05
N GLY A 190 9.50 0.31 14.29
CA GLY A 190 9.88 1.73 14.27
C GLY A 190 9.98 2.34 12.86
N GLU A 191 9.42 1.67 11.86
CA GLU A 191 9.54 1.99 10.43
C GLU A 191 8.18 2.26 9.76
N GLY A 192 7.18 2.72 10.53
CA GLY A 192 5.83 2.99 10.04
C GLY A 192 5.80 3.99 8.86
N CYS A 193 4.83 3.84 7.95
CA CYS A 193 4.74 4.63 6.72
C CYS A 193 3.65 5.71 6.69
N GLY A 194 2.93 5.93 7.80
CA GLY A 194 1.86 6.94 7.89
C GLY A 194 0.53 6.58 7.21
N HIS A 195 0.48 5.55 6.37
CA HIS A 195 -0.77 5.05 5.79
C HIS A 195 -1.66 4.39 6.84
N LEU A 196 -2.98 4.46 6.65
CA LEU A 196 -3.98 3.93 7.58
C LEU A 196 -3.76 2.45 7.90
N GLU A 197 -3.54 2.10 9.17
CA GLU A 197 -3.32 0.71 9.60
C GLU A 197 -4.65 -0.05 9.74
N LYS A 198 -5.68 0.63 10.24
CA LYS A 198 -6.96 0.03 10.65
C LYS A 198 -7.88 -0.27 9.48
N ASP A 199 -8.67 -1.35 9.61
CA ASP A 199 -9.74 -1.76 8.69
C ASP A 199 -9.32 -1.68 7.21
N MET A 200 -8.24 -2.38 6.87
CA MET A 200 -7.55 -2.22 5.58
C MET A 200 -7.39 -3.52 4.80
N CYS A 201 -7.13 -4.65 5.44
CA CYS A 201 -7.07 -5.94 4.74
C CYS A 201 -8.41 -6.65 4.88
N ILE A 202 -8.83 -7.39 3.85
CA ILE A 202 -10.10 -8.12 3.85
C ILE A 202 -9.78 -9.61 3.79
N MET A 203 -10.16 -10.35 4.83
CA MET A 203 -10.14 -11.81 4.84
C MET A 203 -11.47 -12.34 4.32
N VAL A 204 -11.44 -13.46 3.62
CA VAL A 204 -12.65 -14.05 3.03
C VAL A 204 -12.76 -15.56 3.32
N GLY A 205 -13.98 -16.09 3.26
CA GLY A 205 -14.25 -17.52 3.45
C GLY A 205 -13.91 -18.00 4.87
N HIS A 206 -13.34 -19.20 4.98
CA HIS A 206 -13.07 -19.82 6.28
C HIS A 206 -12.06 -19.03 7.13
N THR A 207 -11.05 -18.44 6.49
CA THR A 207 -10.08 -17.57 7.16
C THR A 207 -10.79 -16.36 7.80
N ALA A 208 -11.76 -15.76 7.11
CA ALA A 208 -12.57 -14.68 7.68
C ALA A 208 -13.32 -15.15 8.93
N GLU A 209 -13.99 -16.29 8.86
CA GLU A 209 -14.75 -16.85 9.99
C GLU A 209 -13.86 -17.12 11.21
N SER A 210 -12.69 -17.73 10.99
CA SER A 210 -11.70 -17.98 12.03
C SER A 210 -11.14 -16.67 12.64
N CYS A 211 -10.85 -15.67 11.80
CA CYS A 211 -10.41 -14.36 12.28
C CYS A 211 -11.51 -13.62 13.07
N ILE A 212 -12.76 -13.70 12.63
CA ILE A 212 -13.91 -13.10 13.34
C ILE A 212 -14.10 -13.77 14.69
N ARG A 213 -14.04 -15.10 14.72
CA ARG A 213 -14.21 -15.90 15.94
C ARG A 213 -13.14 -15.56 16.99
N THR A 214 -11.91 -15.36 16.57
CA THR A 214 -10.79 -15.02 17.45
C THR A 214 -10.63 -13.52 17.70
N GLY A 215 -11.59 -12.70 17.25
CA GLY A 215 -11.56 -11.24 17.45
C GLY A 215 -10.47 -10.50 16.67
N LYS A 216 -9.80 -11.18 15.74
CA LYS A 216 -8.78 -10.61 14.83
C LYS A 216 -9.40 -9.80 13.70
N ALA A 217 -10.63 -10.11 13.32
CA ALA A 217 -11.39 -9.42 12.28
C ALA A 217 -12.77 -9.00 12.76
N ARG A 218 -13.32 -7.94 12.16
CA ARG A 218 -14.75 -7.60 12.27
C ARG A 218 -15.48 -8.08 11.01
N ARG A 219 -16.65 -8.69 11.18
CA ARG A 219 -17.53 -9.00 10.05
C ARG A 219 -18.01 -7.72 9.37
N ILE A 220 -17.93 -7.68 8.05
CA ILE A 220 -18.40 -6.56 7.23
C ILE A 220 -19.34 -7.05 6.15
N THR A 221 -20.15 -6.14 5.63
CA THR A 221 -20.99 -6.43 4.45
C THR A 221 -20.18 -6.33 3.17
N LYS A 222 -20.65 -6.95 2.08
CA LYS A 222 -20.09 -6.71 0.74
C LYS A 222 -19.99 -5.22 0.39
N GLN A 223 -21.01 -4.43 0.73
CA GLN A 223 -21.02 -3.00 0.41
C GLN A 223 -19.91 -2.26 1.17
N GLU A 224 -19.75 -2.56 2.45
CA GLU A 224 -18.68 -1.98 3.27
C GLU A 224 -17.29 -2.39 2.77
N ALA A 225 -17.12 -3.64 2.30
CA ALA A 225 -15.89 -4.08 1.66
C ALA A 225 -15.57 -3.26 0.40
N LEU A 226 -16.57 -2.99 -0.45
CA LEU A 226 -16.42 -2.14 -1.62
C LEU A 226 -16.04 -0.69 -1.25
N ASP A 227 -16.61 -0.15 -0.17
CA ASP A 227 -16.31 1.20 0.30
C ASP A 227 -14.86 1.29 0.83
N ILE A 228 -14.37 0.26 1.52
CA ILE A 228 -12.96 0.14 1.94
C ILE A 228 -12.04 0.07 0.74
N LEU A 229 -12.35 -0.77 -0.26
CA LEU A 229 -11.55 -0.89 -1.48
C LEU A 229 -11.49 0.43 -2.25
N LYS A 230 -12.62 1.13 -2.38
CA LYS A 230 -12.67 2.46 -3.00
C LYS A 230 -11.83 3.48 -2.21
N THR A 231 -11.92 3.47 -0.89
CA THR A 231 -11.09 4.33 -0.04
C THR A 231 -9.61 4.04 -0.26
N ALA A 232 -9.22 2.77 -0.37
CA ALA A 232 -7.85 2.38 -0.68
C ALA A 232 -7.39 2.86 -2.06
N GLU A 233 -8.25 2.80 -3.09
CA GLU A 233 -7.99 3.35 -4.42
C GLU A 233 -7.78 4.86 -4.40
N GLU A 234 -8.64 5.60 -3.69
CA GLU A 234 -8.54 7.05 -3.51
C GLU A 234 -7.24 7.44 -2.78
N ASN A 235 -6.72 6.55 -1.92
CA ASN A 235 -5.42 6.68 -1.25
C ASN A 235 -4.22 6.16 -2.08
N GLY A 236 -4.42 5.77 -3.35
CA GLY A 236 -3.36 5.32 -4.24
C GLY A 236 -2.78 3.95 -3.87
N LEU A 237 -3.52 3.13 -3.13
CA LEU A 237 -3.12 1.77 -2.77
C LEU A 237 -3.41 0.78 -3.90
N MET A 238 -2.63 -0.30 -3.93
CA MET A 238 -2.72 -1.35 -4.94
C MET A 238 -3.38 -2.60 -4.36
N HIS A 239 -4.46 -3.06 -4.99
CA HIS A 239 -5.15 -4.29 -4.60
C HIS A 239 -4.33 -5.53 -4.97
N GLN A 240 -4.21 -6.46 -4.04
CA GLN A 240 -3.60 -7.77 -4.25
C GLN A 240 -4.46 -8.88 -3.65
N VAL A 241 -4.43 -10.06 -4.26
CA VAL A 241 -5.03 -11.29 -3.71
C VAL A 241 -3.98 -12.39 -3.66
N THR A 242 -4.19 -13.39 -2.81
CA THR A 242 -3.33 -14.59 -2.80
C THR A 242 -3.58 -15.44 -4.05
N ASN A 243 -2.56 -16.20 -4.47
CA ASN A 243 -2.58 -17.00 -5.70
C ASN A 243 -2.00 -18.42 -5.51
N ILE A 244 -2.00 -18.93 -4.27
CA ILE A 244 -1.39 -20.22 -3.91
C ILE A 244 -2.40 -21.30 -3.48
N ASP A 245 -3.70 -20.96 -3.47
CA ASP A 245 -4.76 -21.81 -2.93
C ASP A 245 -5.64 -22.45 -4.02
N GLY A 246 -5.23 -22.29 -5.29
CA GLY A 246 -5.95 -22.73 -6.48
C GLY A 246 -6.53 -21.57 -7.28
N THR A 247 -7.02 -21.87 -8.48
CA THR A 247 -7.54 -20.86 -9.44
C THR A 247 -8.83 -20.19 -9.00
N ASP A 248 -9.57 -20.83 -8.09
CA ASP A 248 -10.87 -20.38 -7.60
C ASP A 248 -10.89 -20.32 -6.07
N LYS A 249 -9.80 -19.88 -5.45
CA LYS A 249 -9.72 -19.66 -4.01
C LYS A 249 -8.71 -18.58 -3.69
N ILE A 250 -9.05 -17.71 -2.74
CA ILE A 250 -8.15 -16.70 -2.18
C ILE A 250 -8.29 -16.71 -0.66
N PHE A 251 -7.24 -16.27 0.03
CA PHE A 251 -7.18 -16.12 1.48
C PHE A 251 -7.67 -14.74 1.92
N GLY A 252 -7.30 -13.71 1.14
CA GLY A 252 -7.67 -12.34 1.42
C GLY A 252 -7.36 -11.38 0.27
N ILE A 253 -7.82 -10.15 0.44
CA ILE A 253 -7.63 -9.00 -0.44
C ILE A 253 -6.86 -7.95 0.36
N CYS A 254 -5.68 -7.58 -0.13
CA CYS A 254 -4.77 -6.64 0.53
C CYS A 254 -4.72 -5.31 -0.21
N ASN A 255 -4.74 -4.20 0.53
CA ASN A 255 -4.68 -2.83 0.02
C ASN A 255 -3.27 -2.24 0.21
N CYS A 256 -2.39 -2.47 -0.76
CA CYS A 256 -0.95 -2.43 -0.55
C CYS A 256 -0.29 -1.10 -0.94
N CYS A 257 0.58 -0.59 -0.06
CA CYS A 257 1.50 0.51 -0.35
C CYS A 257 2.94 -0.01 -0.51
N ARG A 258 3.76 0.64 -1.33
CA ARG A 258 5.20 0.33 -1.47
C ARG A 258 5.95 0.34 -0.13
N CYS A 259 5.60 1.30 0.72
CA CYS A 259 6.35 1.65 1.92
C CYS A 259 6.39 0.56 2.98
N SER A 260 5.38 -0.31 3.03
CA SER A 260 5.25 -1.31 4.11
C SER A 260 4.88 -2.70 3.64
N CYS A 261 4.25 -2.85 2.47
CA CYS A 261 3.71 -4.14 2.05
C CYS A 261 4.83 -5.18 1.86
N LEU A 262 4.76 -6.29 2.60
CA LEU A 262 5.74 -7.36 2.51
C LEU A 262 5.59 -8.20 1.23
N ALA A 263 4.38 -8.25 0.67
CA ALA A 263 4.07 -8.88 -0.62
C ALA A 263 4.59 -8.06 -1.81
N LEU A 264 4.19 -6.79 -1.93
CA LEU A 264 4.62 -5.92 -3.03
C LEU A 264 6.14 -5.67 -2.99
N ARG A 265 6.71 -5.61 -1.78
CA ARG A 265 8.17 -5.57 -1.59
C ARG A 265 8.85 -6.69 -2.36
N THR A 266 8.29 -7.90 -2.43
CA THR A 266 8.96 -9.01 -3.11
C THR A 266 9.29 -8.67 -4.57
N SER A 267 8.42 -7.96 -5.27
CA SER A 267 8.69 -7.55 -6.65
C SER A 267 9.70 -6.41 -6.78
N GLN A 268 9.79 -5.53 -5.78
CA GLN A 268 10.73 -4.41 -5.77
C GLN A 268 12.12 -4.85 -5.27
N TYR A 269 12.16 -5.41 -4.07
CA TYR A 269 13.36 -5.86 -3.36
C TYR A 269 14.12 -6.96 -4.13
N PHE A 270 13.42 -7.88 -4.78
CA PHE A 270 14.06 -8.92 -5.59
C PHE A 270 14.08 -8.59 -7.09
N ASN A 271 13.60 -7.40 -7.48
CA ASN A 271 13.51 -6.94 -8.86
C ASN A 271 12.90 -7.99 -9.83
N THR A 272 11.76 -8.56 -9.44
CA THR A 272 11.03 -9.52 -10.28
C THR A 272 9.54 -9.17 -10.39
N PRO A 273 8.99 -9.06 -11.61
CA PRO A 273 7.57 -8.86 -11.77
C PRO A 273 6.76 -10.11 -11.38
N ASN A 274 7.36 -11.31 -11.36
CA ASN A 274 6.63 -12.58 -11.33
C ASN A 274 5.99 -12.92 -10.00
N LEU A 275 6.37 -12.26 -8.90
CA LEU A 275 5.82 -12.54 -7.57
C LEU A 275 4.50 -11.84 -7.27
N SER A 276 4.16 -10.78 -8.02
CA SER A 276 2.91 -10.03 -7.88
C SER A 276 2.27 -9.71 -9.24
N ASN A 277 2.62 -10.48 -10.28
CA ASN A 277 2.18 -10.20 -11.65
C ASN A 277 0.66 -10.32 -11.80
N ASN A 278 0.11 -9.63 -12.79
CA ASN A 278 -1.29 -9.73 -13.20
C ASN A 278 -1.41 -9.93 -14.71
N ASN A 279 -2.64 -10.14 -15.19
CA ASN A 279 -2.90 -10.34 -16.62
C ASN A 279 -3.04 -9.03 -17.42
N PHE A 280 -2.85 -7.87 -16.78
CA PHE A 280 -3.12 -6.55 -17.36
C PHE A 280 -1.87 -5.67 -17.37
N VAL A 281 -1.41 -5.32 -18.57
CA VAL A 281 -0.27 -4.41 -18.73
C VAL A 281 -0.78 -2.99 -18.94
N ALA A 282 -0.39 -2.08 -18.05
CA ALA A 282 -0.63 -0.66 -18.23
C ALA A 282 0.12 -0.16 -19.48
N ARG A 283 -0.58 0.50 -20.40
CA ARG A 283 0.00 1.09 -21.60
C ARG A 283 -0.23 2.60 -21.61
N ILE A 284 0.82 3.35 -21.87
CA ILE A 284 0.73 4.81 -22.04
C ILE A 284 0.22 5.09 -23.45
N ASP A 285 -0.87 5.85 -23.53
CA ASP A 285 -1.36 6.45 -24.76
C ASP A 285 -0.56 7.75 -25.01
N ALA A 286 0.39 7.69 -25.96
CA ALA A 286 1.30 8.79 -26.23
C ALA A 286 0.59 10.07 -26.74
N GLU A 287 -0.58 9.94 -27.36
CA GLU A 287 -1.34 11.10 -27.86
C GLU A 287 -2.07 11.83 -26.73
N LYS A 288 -2.39 11.11 -25.64
CA LYS A 288 -3.06 11.66 -24.46
C LYS A 288 -2.11 12.06 -23.34
N CYS A 289 -0.95 11.40 -23.25
CA CYS A 289 0.03 11.63 -22.20
C CYS A 289 0.67 13.02 -22.34
N THR A 290 0.60 13.81 -21.27
CA THR A 290 1.26 15.13 -21.19
C THR A 290 2.59 15.09 -20.45
N ALA A 291 3.06 13.89 -20.08
CA ALA A 291 4.28 13.70 -19.31
C ALA A 291 4.27 14.47 -17.97
N CYS A 292 3.11 14.55 -17.28
CA CYS A 292 2.97 15.29 -16.02
C CYS A 292 3.56 14.58 -14.78
N GLY A 293 3.89 13.29 -14.88
CA GLY A 293 4.57 12.50 -13.83
C GLY A 293 3.70 11.94 -12.71
N GLN A 294 2.41 12.27 -12.65
CA GLN A 294 1.54 11.84 -11.54
C GLN A 294 1.40 10.31 -11.42
N CYS A 295 1.31 9.61 -12.54
CA CYS A 295 1.22 8.14 -12.55
C CYS A 295 2.50 7.48 -12.00
N VAL A 296 3.67 8.08 -12.28
CA VAL A 296 4.97 7.63 -11.82
C VAL A 296 5.14 7.87 -10.31
N GLU A 297 4.68 9.02 -9.81
CA GLU A 297 4.69 9.36 -8.38
C GLU A 297 3.78 8.43 -7.57
N THR A 298 2.62 8.07 -8.14
CA THR A 298 1.61 7.28 -7.45
C THR A 298 1.93 5.78 -7.45
N CYS A 299 2.50 5.24 -8.53
CA CYS A 299 2.66 3.79 -8.74
C CYS A 299 3.42 3.08 -7.60
N PRO A 300 2.74 2.24 -6.79
CA PRO A 300 3.40 1.50 -5.71
C PRO A 300 4.46 0.50 -6.19
N GLY A 301 4.30 -0.01 -7.42
CA GLY A 301 5.15 -1.02 -8.02
C GLY A 301 6.33 -0.48 -8.85
N ASP A 302 6.59 0.84 -8.84
CA ASP A 302 7.67 1.47 -9.62
C ASP A 302 7.68 1.08 -11.11
N ALA A 303 6.50 0.78 -11.66
CA ALA A 303 6.37 0.19 -12.99
C ALA A 303 6.51 1.22 -14.12
N LEU A 304 6.49 2.51 -13.80
CA LEU A 304 6.47 3.62 -14.75
C LEU A 304 7.67 4.53 -14.50
N ARG A 305 8.26 5.06 -15.57
CA ARG A 305 9.37 6.01 -15.51
C ARG A 305 9.09 7.22 -16.39
N MET A 306 9.51 8.39 -15.91
CA MET A 306 9.66 9.59 -16.71
C MET A 306 10.99 9.53 -17.46
N GLY A 307 11.06 10.14 -18.65
CA GLY A 307 12.34 10.11 -19.35
C GLY A 307 12.35 10.53 -20.80
N GLN A 308 11.43 9.98 -21.60
CA GLN A 308 11.42 10.32 -23.02
C GLN A 308 10.92 11.76 -23.24
N LYS A 309 11.82 12.65 -23.65
CA LYS A 309 11.43 13.99 -24.12
C LYS A 309 10.65 13.85 -25.42
N ILE A 310 9.49 14.51 -25.51
CA ILE A 310 8.58 14.44 -26.68
C ILE A 310 9.30 14.84 -27.98
N CYS A 311 10.27 15.75 -27.91
CA CYS A 311 11.06 16.22 -29.05
C CYS A 311 12.42 15.52 -29.24
N ALA A 312 12.68 14.42 -28.51
CA ALA A 312 13.93 13.69 -28.65
C ALA A 312 14.03 13.08 -30.06
N LYS A 313 15.07 13.48 -30.82
CA LYS A 313 15.37 12.89 -32.13
C LYS A 313 16.03 11.51 -31.99
N GLU A 314 16.79 11.33 -30.92
CA GLU A 314 17.40 10.06 -30.52
C GLU A 314 16.72 9.61 -29.23
N ILE A 315 16.12 8.43 -29.25
CA ILE A 315 15.53 7.81 -28.07
C ILE A 315 16.63 6.97 -27.43
N PRO A 316 17.06 7.26 -26.19
CA PRO A 316 18.05 6.44 -25.52
C PRO A 316 17.52 5.01 -25.40
N GLU A 317 18.40 4.04 -25.60
CA GLU A 317 18.08 2.68 -25.20
C GLU A 317 17.83 2.67 -23.70
N SER A 318 16.65 2.18 -23.31
CA SER A 318 16.37 1.94 -21.91
C SER A 318 17.37 0.91 -21.39
N PRO A 319 18.01 1.14 -20.23
CA PRO A 319 18.93 0.16 -19.68
C PRO A 319 18.22 -1.18 -19.54
N GLU A 320 18.89 -2.25 -19.98
CA GLU A 320 18.35 -3.60 -19.90
C GLU A 320 18.03 -3.93 -18.45
N ARG A 321 16.76 -4.29 -18.18
CA ARG A 321 16.34 -4.69 -16.84
C ARG A 321 16.75 -6.14 -16.65
N ILE A 322 17.86 -6.34 -15.94
CA ILE A 322 18.31 -7.66 -15.50
C ILE A 322 17.28 -8.20 -14.49
N THR A 323 16.81 -9.44 -14.68
CA THR A 323 15.83 -10.08 -13.79
C THR A 323 16.29 -11.47 -13.34
N PRO A 324 15.65 -12.05 -12.31
CA PRO A 324 15.89 -13.45 -11.96
C PRO A 324 15.45 -14.45 -13.02
N ASP A 325 14.67 -14.04 -14.03
CA ASP A 325 14.13 -14.94 -15.06
C ASP A 325 15.25 -15.51 -15.97
N ASP A 326 16.30 -14.74 -16.17
CA ASP A 326 17.36 -14.99 -17.15
C ASP A 326 18.78 -14.89 -16.56
N HIS A 327 18.93 -14.61 -15.27
CA HIS A 327 20.22 -14.43 -14.60
C HIS A 327 20.30 -15.13 -13.24
N GLU A 328 21.51 -15.54 -12.84
CA GLU A 328 21.76 -16.02 -11.49
C GLU A 328 21.47 -14.92 -10.45
N TRP A 329 20.54 -15.20 -9.54
CA TRP A 329 20.03 -14.22 -8.60
C TRP A 329 20.50 -14.47 -7.17
N GLY A 330 21.56 -13.78 -6.78
CA GLY A 330 22.12 -13.81 -5.43
C GLY A 330 21.73 -12.58 -4.61
N ARG A 331 22.16 -12.56 -3.34
CA ARG A 331 21.93 -11.44 -2.41
C ARG A 331 22.55 -10.12 -2.87
N ASP A 332 23.57 -10.18 -3.72
CA ASP A 332 24.21 -9.04 -4.37
C ASP A 332 23.27 -8.25 -5.29
N LYS A 333 22.19 -8.87 -5.76
CA LYS A 333 21.19 -8.24 -6.65
C LYS A 333 19.90 -7.84 -5.93
N TRP A 334 19.87 -7.96 -4.61
CA TRP A 334 18.72 -7.57 -3.81
C TRP A 334 18.76 -6.08 -3.53
N ASP A 335 17.64 -5.41 -3.77
CA ASP A 335 17.47 -4.00 -3.48
C ASP A 335 17.01 -3.80 -2.03
N VAL A 336 18.00 -3.71 -1.13
CA VAL A 336 17.75 -3.51 0.30
C VAL A 336 17.09 -2.16 0.62
N ASP A 337 17.32 -1.17 -0.24
CA ASP A 337 16.88 0.22 -0.08
C ASP A 337 15.62 0.52 -0.91
N TYR A 338 14.92 -0.50 -1.43
CA TYR A 338 13.76 -0.40 -2.33
C TYR A 338 12.65 0.60 -1.89
N ARG A 339 12.61 0.94 -0.60
CA ARG A 339 11.66 1.89 0.00
C ARG A 339 12.01 3.34 -0.32
N ASP A 340 13.31 3.63 -0.38
CA ASP A 340 13.86 4.98 -0.40
C ASP A 340 14.45 5.35 -1.78
N ASN A 341 14.78 4.36 -2.62
CA ASN A 341 15.47 4.55 -3.90
C ASN A 341 14.56 4.41 -5.15
N ARG A 342 13.42 5.11 -5.17
CA ARG A 342 12.50 5.06 -6.33
C ARG A 342 13.22 5.38 -7.65
N HIS A 343 13.03 4.52 -8.65
CA HIS A 343 13.61 4.68 -9.99
C HIS A 343 12.58 5.24 -10.96
N THR A 344 12.04 6.41 -10.64
CA THR A 344 10.92 7.04 -11.33
C THR A 344 11.33 7.88 -12.53
N ILE A 345 12.62 8.12 -12.73
CA ILE A 345 13.15 8.98 -13.79
C ILE A 345 14.34 8.28 -14.45
N ASP A 346 14.43 8.32 -15.77
CA ASP A 346 15.60 7.84 -16.52
C ASP A 346 16.68 8.93 -16.68
N GLN A 347 17.70 8.64 -17.50
CA GLN A 347 18.83 9.54 -17.73
C GLN A 347 18.47 10.86 -18.42
N MET A 348 17.38 10.91 -19.19
CA MET A 348 16.92 12.11 -19.88
C MET A 348 16.14 13.07 -18.99
N GLY A 349 15.76 12.62 -17.79
CA GLY A 349 15.09 13.44 -16.80
C GLY A 349 13.59 13.58 -17.06
N THR A 350 12.98 14.49 -16.30
CA THR A 350 11.59 14.91 -16.52
C THR A 350 11.55 16.35 -17.04
N SER A 351 10.35 16.90 -17.18
CA SER A 351 10.17 18.27 -17.64
C SER A 351 10.87 19.31 -16.73
N PRO A 352 11.55 20.31 -17.31
CA PRO A 352 12.25 21.32 -16.53
C PRO A 352 11.30 22.17 -15.69
N CYS A 353 10.16 22.61 -16.25
CA CYS A 353 9.19 23.44 -15.52
C CYS A 353 8.66 22.81 -14.21
N LYS A 354 8.51 21.48 -14.13
CA LYS A 354 8.19 20.77 -12.88
C LYS A 354 9.41 20.65 -11.97
N THR A 355 10.59 20.41 -12.53
CA THR A 355 11.83 20.23 -11.77
C THR A 355 12.27 21.52 -11.08
N THR A 356 12.17 22.66 -11.77
CA THR A 356 12.57 23.98 -11.26
C THR A 356 11.50 24.60 -10.35
N CYS A 357 10.26 24.15 -10.43
CA CYS A 357 9.22 24.56 -9.48
C CYS A 357 9.53 24.02 -8.07
N PRO A 358 9.68 24.86 -7.04
CA PRO A 358 9.96 24.39 -5.67
C PRO A 358 8.88 23.48 -5.08
N ALA A 359 7.64 23.57 -5.59
CA ALA A 359 6.52 22.72 -5.17
C ALA A 359 6.34 21.49 -6.08
N HIS A 360 7.10 21.36 -7.18
CA HIS A 360 6.99 20.25 -8.14
C HIS A 360 5.57 19.98 -8.69
N ILE A 361 4.74 21.03 -8.79
CA ILE A 361 3.38 20.92 -9.36
C ILE A 361 3.39 20.35 -10.78
N ALA A 362 2.33 19.63 -11.14
CA ALA A 362 2.17 18.98 -12.44
C ALA A 362 1.82 19.99 -13.58
N VAL A 363 2.78 20.86 -13.97
CA VAL A 363 2.59 21.97 -14.92
C VAL A 363 1.91 21.57 -16.22
N GLN A 364 2.40 20.52 -16.89
CA GLN A 364 1.84 20.07 -18.16
C GLN A 364 0.41 19.54 -18.00
N GLY A 365 0.15 18.89 -16.86
CA GLY A 365 -1.16 18.33 -16.55
C GLY A 365 -2.21 19.43 -16.43
N TYR A 366 -1.96 20.42 -15.57
CA TYR A 366 -2.98 21.46 -15.35
C TYR A 366 -3.14 22.39 -16.55
N ILE A 367 -2.07 22.66 -17.32
CA ILE A 367 -2.18 23.46 -18.56
C ILE A 367 -3.02 22.72 -19.60
N LYS A 368 -2.84 21.40 -19.75
CA LYS A 368 -3.67 20.60 -20.67
C LYS A 368 -5.14 20.62 -20.25
N LEU A 369 -5.43 20.46 -18.96
CA LEU A 369 -6.79 20.52 -18.43
C LEU A 369 -7.40 21.92 -18.69
N ALA A 370 -6.64 22.98 -18.43
CA ALA A 370 -7.09 24.35 -18.72
C ALA A 370 -7.35 24.59 -20.22
N ALA A 371 -6.50 24.06 -21.11
CA ALA A 371 -6.71 24.12 -22.55
C ALA A 371 -7.99 23.38 -23.01
N GLN A 372 -8.48 22.42 -22.21
CA GLN A 372 -9.73 21.70 -22.43
C GLN A 372 -10.93 22.35 -21.72
N GLY A 373 -10.75 23.50 -21.07
CA GLY A 373 -11.78 24.17 -20.27
C GLY A 373 -12.07 23.51 -18.92
N LYS A 374 -11.27 22.53 -18.50
CA LYS A 374 -11.44 21.77 -17.25
C LYS A 374 -10.75 22.47 -16.07
N TYR A 375 -11.16 23.71 -15.79
CA TYR A 375 -10.48 24.57 -14.81
C TYR A 375 -10.52 24.02 -13.37
N MET A 376 -11.62 23.38 -12.96
CA MET A 376 -11.72 22.77 -11.63
C MET A 376 -10.79 21.56 -11.47
N GLU A 377 -10.70 20.68 -12.47
CA GLU A 377 -9.75 19.56 -12.47
C GLU A 377 -8.29 20.07 -12.48
N ALA A 378 -8.03 21.15 -13.21
CA ALA A 378 -6.72 21.80 -13.24
C ALA A 378 -6.34 22.38 -11.85
N LEU A 379 -7.31 23.01 -11.17
CA LEU A 379 -7.12 23.54 -9.83
C LEU A 379 -6.88 22.43 -8.80
N GLU A 380 -7.68 21.37 -8.85
CA GLU A 380 -7.51 20.18 -8.02
C GLU A 380 -6.09 19.60 -8.19
N LEU A 381 -5.63 19.48 -9.44
CA LEU A 381 -4.29 18.98 -9.72
C LEU A 381 -3.19 19.88 -9.14
N ILE A 382 -3.32 21.21 -9.24
CA ILE A 382 -2.34 22.15 -8.63
C ILE A 382 -2.34 22.02 -7.10
N LYS A 383 -3.54 21.86 -6.51
CA LYS A 383 -3.74 21.80 -5.05
C LYS A 383 -3.27 20.51 -4.39
N LYS A 384 -2.85 19.51 -5.17
CA LYS A 384 -2.13 18.35 -4.66
C LYS A 384 -0.79 18.77 -4.05
N GLU A 385 0.01 19.58 -4.74
CA GLU A 385 1.34 19.98 -4.26
C GLU A 385 1.44 21.46 -3.83
N ASN A 386 0.45 22.31 -4.14
CA ASN A 386 0.45 23.72 -3.73
C ASN A 386 -0.91 24.17 -3.15
N PRO A 387 -1.01 24.41 -1.83
CA PRO A 387 -2.25 24.85 -1.19
C PRO A 387 -2.61 26.32 -1.43
N LEU A 388 -1.67 27.14 -1.93
CA LEU A 388 -1.83 28.59 -2.10
C LEU A 388 -1.63 29.02 -3.56
N PRO A 389 -2.33 28.41 -4.55
CA PRO A 389 -2.07 28.69 -5.96
C PRO A 389 -2.44 30.12 -6.36
N ALA A 390 -3.47 30.71 -5.74
CA ALA A 390 -3.90 32.09 -6.00
C ALA A 390 -2.85 33.13 -5.57
N VAL A 391 -2.16 32.86 -4.47
CA VAL A 391 -1.03 33.67 -4.00
C VAL A 391 0.17 33.47 -4.93
N CYS A 392 0.55 32.20 -5.18
CA CYS A 392 1.68 31.89 -6.04
C CYS A 392 1.53 32.47 -7.45
N GLY A 393 0.33 32.47 -8.05
CA GLY A 393 0.09 33.06 -9.38
C GLY A 393 0.21 34.59 -9.45
N ARG A 394 0.62 35.27 -8.37
CA ARG A 394 0.82 36.73 -8.32
C ARG A 394 2.23 37.13 -7.90
N ILE A 395 2.86 36.31 -7.06
CA ILE A 395 4.14 36.67 -6.43
C ILE A 395 5.28 35.68 -6.74
N CYS A 396 4.98 34.57 -7.40
CA CYS A 396 5.99 33.59 -7.78
C CYS A 396 6.97 34.23 -8.76
N PRO A 397 8.29 34.05 -8.59
CA PRO A 397 9.29 34.48 -9.57
C PRO A 397 9.33 33.57 -10.81
N HIS A 398 8.35 32.67 -10.96
CA HIS A 398 8.10 31.80 -12.12
C HIS A 398 9.36 31.17 -12.77
N PRO A 399 10.26 30.52 -12.00
CA PRO A 399 11.47 29.93 -12.57
C PRO A 399 11.18 28.76 -13.51
N CYS A 400 9.95 28.23 -13.46
CA CYS A 400 9.44 27.26 -14.42
C CYS A 400 9.31 27.81 -15.85
N GLU A 401 9.16 29.13 -16.00
CA GLU A 401 9.11 29.80 -17.31
C GLU A 401 10.52 30.04 -17.86
N ASP A 402 11.50 30.36 -16.99
CA ASP A 402 12.90 30.55 -17.36
C ASP A 402 13.48 29.30 -18.03
N ASP A 403 13.20 28.11 -17.49
CA ASP A 403 13.66 26.82 -18.04
C ASP A 403 12.66 26.18 -19.02
N CYS A 404 11.64 26.91 -19.46
CA CYS A 404 10.63 26.37 -20.37
C CYS A 404 11.24 26.01 -21.73
N THR A 405 11.15 24.74 -22.14
CA THR A 405 11.70 24.27 -23.43
C THR A 405 11.09 24.95 -24.66
N ARG A 406 9.92 25.58 -24.53
CA ARG A 406 9.30 26.37 -25.61
C ARG A 406 10.12 27.64 -25.90
N GLY A 407 10.76 28.21 -24.87
CA GLY A 407 11.65 29.38 -24.98
C GLY A 407 12.86 29.15 -25.90
N CYS A 408 13.19 27.90 -26.23
CA CYS A 408 14.21 27.57 -27.22
C CYS A 408 13.77 27.82 -28.67
N PHE A 409 12.47 28.04 -28.91
CA PHE A 409 11.89 28.27 -30.24
C PHE A 409 11.32 29.69 -30.38
N ASP A 410 10.56 30.14 -29.39
CA ASP A 410 9.96 31.47 -29.29
C ASP A 410 9.83 31.88 -27.82
N ASP A 411 8.66 32.35 -27.36
CA ASP A 411 8.45 32.76 -25.97
C ASP A 411 8.10 31.58 -25.05
N PRO A 412 8.55 31.60 -23.78
CA PRO A 412 8.06 30.68 -22.76
C PRO A 412 6.53 30.66 -22.67
N VAL A 413 5.99 29.53 -22.21
CA VAL A 413 4.57 29.48 -21.88
C VAL A 413 4.34 30.35 -20.65
N ALA A 414 3.28 31.17 -20.64
CA ALA A 414 2.86 31.97 -19.50
C ALA A 414 2.22 31.10 -18.40
N ILE A 415 3.04 30.23 -17.80
CA ILE A 415 2.69 29.21 -16.81
C ILE A 415 2.05 29.86 -15.57
N ASP A 416 2.60 30.97 -15.09
CA ASP A 416 2.13 31.67 -13.89
C ASP A 416 0.80 32.38 -14.15
N ASP A 417 0.64 33.04 -15.31
CA ASP A 417 -0.63 33.67 -15.71
C ASP A 417 -1.76 32.64 -15.87
N ILE A 418 -1.47 31.49 -16.48
CA ILE A 418 -2.44 30.39 -16.57
C ILE A 418 -2.81 29.89 -15.17
N LYS A 419 -1.83 29.70 -14.27
CA LYS A 419 -2.07 29.30 -12.88
C LYS A 419 -2.92 30.33 -12.14
N ARG A 420 -2.64 31.62 -12.32
CA ARG A 420 -3.42 32.73 -11.76
C ARG A 420 -4.87 32.67 -12.24
N PHE A 421 -5.08 32.56 -13.55
CA PHE A 421 -6.42 32.48 -14.13
C PHE A 421 -7.23 31.29 -13.58
N ILE A 422 -6.59 30.14 -13.41
CA ILE A 422 -7.21 28.94 -12.82
C ILE A 422 -7.53 29.18 -11.34
N ALA A 423 -6.59 29.70 -10.56
CA ALA A 423 -6.75 29.92 -9.13
C ALA A 423 -7.71 31.07 -8.78
N ASP A 424 -7.90 32.04 -9.68
CA ASP A 424 -8.87 33.11 -9.49
C ASP A 424 -10.32 32.59 -9.46
N GLN A 425 -10.57 31.39 -10.02
CA GLN A 425 -11.89 30.78 -9.99
C GLN A 425 -12.33 30.44 -8.55
N GLU A 426 -11.42 29.97 -7.68
CA GLU A 426 -11.76 29.58 -6.29
C GLU A 426 -11.89 30.75 -5.31
N LEU A 427 -11.47 31.95 -5.70
CA LEU A 427 -11.68 33.16 -4.91
C LEU A 427 -13.17 33.48 -4.78
N ARG A 428 -13.99 33.05 -5.75
CA ARG A 428 -15.44 33.11 -5.65
C ARG A 428 -15.93 31.93 -4.80
N ALA A 429 -16.68 32.24 -3.74
CA ALA A 429 -17.17 31.23 -2.79
C ALA A 429 -17.95 30.09 -3.47
N GLU A 430 -18.70 30.38 -4.54
CA GLU A 430 -19.47 29.41 -5.34
C GLU A 430 -18.61 28.36 -6.05
N ASN A 431 -17.34 28.67 -6.36
CA ASN A 431 -16.42 27.82 -7.11
C ASN A 431 -15.22 27.36 -6.27
N ARG A 432 -15.29 27.54 -4.94
CA ARG A 432 -14.18 27.19 -4.06
C ARG A 432 -13.96 25.69 -4.06
N PHE A 433 -12.77 25.26 -4.48
CA PHE A 433 -12.37 23.86 -4.38
C PHE A 433 -12.01 23.53 -2.92
N ILE A 434 -12.80 22.64 -2.32
CA ILE A 434 -12.55 22.03 -1.02
C ILE A 434 -12.14 20.58 -1.27
N PRO A 435 -10.88 20.22 -1.01
CA PRO A 435 -10.43 18.84 -1.15
C PRO A 435 -11.21 17.91 -0.22
N LYS A 436 -11.37 16.65 -0.63
CA LYS A 436 -11.90 15.61 0.26
C LYS A 436 -10.85 15.25 1.31
N LYS A 437 -11.35 14.91 2.51
CA LYS A 437 -10.52 14.34 3.57
C LYS A 437 -10.19 12.88 3.22
N LEU A 438 -8.93 12.48 3.40
CA LEU A 438 -8.42 11.17 3.04
C LEU A 438 -8.50 10.17 4.21
N HIS A 439 -8.26 10.66 5.41
CA HIS A 439 -8.19 9.88 6.64
C HIS A 439 -9.09 10.49 7.72
N ASP A 440 -9.28 9.77 8.83
CA ASP A 440 -9.92 10.31 10.03
C ASP A 440 -8.96 10.29 11.22
N TYR A 441 -8.18 11.35 11.37
CA TYR A 441 -7.34 11.60 12.54
C TYR A 441 -7.87 12.74 13.41
N SER A 442 -9.20 12.93 13.43
CA SER A 442 -9.85 14.05 14.12
C SER A 442 -9.67 14.02 15.64
N ASP A 443 -9.37 12.85 16.20
CA ASP A 443 -9.04 12.63 17.61
C ASP A 443 -7.67 13.23 18.01
N LYS A 444 -6.77 13.42 17.04
CA LYS A 444 -5.42 13.95 17.24
C LYS A 444 -5.42 15.47 17.05
N LYS A 445 -4.97 16.18 18.10
CA LYS A 445 -4.85 17.64 18.09
C LYS A 445 -3.45 18.08 17.69
N VAL A 446 -3.35 19.03 16.77
CA VAL A 446 -2.08 19.60 16.30
C VAL A 446 -2.11 21.12 16.46
N ALA A 447 -1.08 21.67 17.09
CA ALA A 447 -0.87 23.11 17.20
C ALA A 447 0.20 23.56 16.21
N ILE A 448 -0.10 24.61 15.43
CA ILE A 448 0.83 25.24 14.49
C ILE A 448 1.08 26.67 14.95
N ILE A 449 2.35 27.07 15.05
CA ILE A 449 2.74 28.42 15.45
C ILE A 449 3.07 29.25 14.21
N GLY A 450 2.28 30.29 13.98
CA GLY A 450 2.38 31.21 12.84
C GLY A 450 1.44 30.87 11.69
N SER A 451 0.77 31.88 11.15
CA SER A 451 -0.18 31.80 10.03
C SER A 451 0.42 32.24 8.69
N GLY A 452 1.76 32.23 8.58
CA GLY A 452 2.44 32.47 7.30
C GLY A 452 2.27 31.31 6.31
N PRO A 453 2.84 31.40 5.09
CA PRO A 453 2.72 30.37 4.06
C PRO A 453 3.06 28.95 4.54
N ALA A 454 4.14 28.82 5.32
CA ALA A 454 4.56 27.52 5.86
C ALA A 454 3.53 26.93 6.84
N GLY A 455 3.01 27.75 7.75
CA GLY A 455 2.01 27.33 8.74
C GLY A 455 0.67 26.96 8.09
N LEU A 456 0.20 27.78 7.14
CA LEU A 456 -1.02 27.50 6.38
C LEU A 456 -0.88 26.26 5.48
N SER A 457 0.29 26.09 4.84
CA SER A 457 0.56 24.89 4.05
C SER A 457 0.57 23.63 4.91
N CYS A 458 1.22 23.67 6.08
CA CYS A 458 1.20 22.56 7.03
C CYS A 458 -0.22 22.27 7.53
N ALA A 459 -0.98 23.31 7.87
CA ALA A 459 -2.37 23.19 8.30
C ALA A 459 -3.26 22.55 7.23
N TYR A 460 -3.08 22.95 5.97
CA TYR A 460 -3.82 22.41 4.83
C TYR A 460 -3.62 20.89 4.70
N TYR A 461 -2.36 20.43 4.63
CA TYR A 461 -2.08 19.00 4.45
C TYR A 461 -2.52 18.17 5.66
N LEU A 462 -2.34 18.67 6.88
CA LEU A 462 -2.88 18.01 8.07
C LEU A 462 -4.42 17.99 8.09
N ALA A 463 -5.09 19.02 7.56
CA ALA A 463 -6.54 19.04 7.46
C ALA A 463 -7.07 18.06 6.38
N LEU A 464 -6.29 17.76 5.33
CA LEU A 464 -6.62 16.69 4.37
C LEU A 464 -6.67 15.32 5.05
N ASP A 465 -5.78 15.08 6.01
CA ASP A 465 -5.76 13.88 6.84
C ASP A 465 -6.75 13.96 8.03
N ASN A 466 -7.60 14.99 8.05
CA ASN A 466 -8.60 15.27 9.09
C ASN A 466 -8.05 15.45 10.52
N TYR A 467 -6.80 15.88 10.69
CA TYR A 467 -6.29 16.26 12.01
C TYR A 467 -7.05 17.47 12.57
N SER A 468 -7.25 17.51 13.89
CA SER A 468 -7.78 18.68 14.60
C SER A 468 -6.69 19.75 14.74
N VAL A 469 -6.54 20.60 13.73
CA VAL A 469 -5.48 21.63 13.65
C VAL A 469 -5.94 22.96 14.24
N THR A 470 -5.09 23.57 15.08
CA THR A 470 -5.25 24.97 15.54
C THR A 470 -4.01 25.77 15.20
N VAL A 471 -4.18 26.89 14.50
CA VAL A 471 -3.09 27.82 14.15
C VAL A 471 -3.09 28.98 15.14
N PHE A 472 -1.94 29.21 15.78
CA PHE A 472 -1.71 30.31 16.71
C PHE A 472 -0.90 31.40 16.02
N GLU A 473 -1.50 32.57 15.84
CA GLU A 473 -0.84 33.74 15.25
C GLU A 473 -0.59 34.80 16.33
N LYS A 474 0.58 35.45 16.25
CA LYS A 474 0.98 36.53 17.16
C LYS A 474 0.32 37.85 16.76
N GLU A 475 0.23 38.12 15.47
CA GLU A 475 -0.30 39.37 14.91
C GLU A 475 -1.84 39.36 14.85
N GLU A 476 -2.47 40.53 14.68
CA GLU A 476 -3.94 40.64 14.62
C GLU A 476 -4.54 40.09 13.31
N LYS A 477 -3.72 39.88 12.28
CA LYS A 477 -4.15 39.42 10.95
C LYS A 477 -3.39 38.15 10.55
N LEU A 478 -4.12 37.22 9.94
CA LEU A 478 -3.55 35.99 9.38
C LEU A 478 -2.74 36.26 8.10
N GLY A 479 -1.93 35.27 7.67
CA GLY A 479 -1.21 35.27 6.39
C GLY A 479 0.26 35.69 6.49
N GLY A 480 0.71 36.12 7.68
CA GLY A 480 2.09 36.52 7.94
C GLY A 480 2.60 37.57 6.92
N MET A 481 3.75 37.30 6.29
CA MET A 481 4.35 38.21 5.30
C MET A 481 3.46 38.44 4.05
N LEU A 482 2.56 37.53 3.71
CA LEU A 482 1.63 37.73 2.59
C LEU A 482 0.72 38.93 2.87
N THR A 483 0.21 39.04 4.09
CA THR A 483 -0.70 40.10 4.54
C THR A 483 0.06 41.34 5.00
N LEU A 484 1.15 41.18 5.75
CA LEU A 484 1.82 42.28 6.43
C LEU A 484 2.98 42.88 5.64
N GLY A 485 3.64 42.10 4.79
CA GLY A 485 4.88 42.51 4.12
C GLY A 485 4.72 42.87 2.65
N ILE A 486 3.97 42.08 1.87
CA ILE A 486 3.89 42.27 0.41
C ILE A 486 2.98 43.46 0.06
N PRO A 487 3.38 44.42 -0.78
CA PRO A 487 2.51 45.54 -1.17
C PRO A 487 1.26 45.10 -1.96
N SER A 488 0.14 45.81 -1.79
CA SER A 488 -1.14 45.46 -2.43
C SER A 488 -1.13 45.51 -3.95
N PHE A 489 -0.27 46.32 -4.58
CA PHE A 489 -0.13 46.34 -6.04
C PHE A 489 0.50 45.04 -6.59
N ARG A 490 1.13 44.23 -5.74
CA ARG A 490 1.70 42.93 -6.09
C ARG A 490 0.83 41.76 -5.63
N LEU A 491 0.21 41.87 -4.46
CA LEU A 491 -0.72 40.89 -3.89
C LEU A 491 -1.83 41.59 -3.11
N GLU A 492 -3.03 41.61 -3.67
CA GLU A 492 -4.20 42.17 -3.01
C GLU A 492 -4.55 41.36 -1.75
N LYS A 493 -5.04 42.04 -0.70
CA LYS A 493 -5.18 41.48 0.64
C LYS A 493 -6.42 40.62 0.83
N ASP A 494 -7.36 40.70 -0.10
CA ASP A 494 -8.54 39.86 -0.21
C ASP A 494 -8.23 38.49 -0.85
N VAL A 495 -7.08 38.36 -1.53
CA VAL A 495 -6.59 37.08 -2.08
C VAL A 495 -5.98 36.20 -0.98
N VAL A 496 -5.39 36.80 0.06
CA VAL A 496 -4.78 36.13 1.21
C VAL A 496 -5.85 35.75 2.23
#